data_AF-A0A7S2VNN8-F1
#
_entry.id   AF-A0A7S2VNN8-F1
#
_cell.length_a   1.000
_cell.length_b   1.000
_cell.length_c   1.000
_cell.angle_alpha   90.00
_cell.angle_beta   90.00
_cell.angle_gamma   90.00
#
_symmetry.space_group_name_H-M   'P 1'
#
loop_
_entity.id
_entity.type
_entity.pdbx_description
1 polymer ?
#
loop_
_entity_poly.entity_id
_entity_poly.type
_entity_poly.pdbx_seq_one_letter_code
_entity_poly.pdbx_strand_id
1 'polypeptide(L)'
;TTPHRLAHLNQVLRSLVHQTHAPDAVRLTLPLVFHRDWAWYEFPWWYLLIAPGIIHINRCEQDYRAATGLLCVLQYEPDPDTYIVLVDDDIIYHPLLVETMLNR
;
A
#
# COMPACT_ATOMS: atom_id res chain seq x y z
N THR A 1 -3.30 -6.36 0.87
CA THR A 1 -2.40 -7.41 1.41
C THR A 1 -3.08 -8.21 2.50
N THR A 2 -2.56 -9.39 2.83
CA THR A 2 -3.04 -10.28 3.92
C THR A 2 -2.07 -10.26 5.11
N PRO A 3 -2.52 -10.58 6.34
CA PRO A 3 -1.62 -10.68 7.49
C PRO A 3 -0.39 -11.57 7.23
N HIS A 4 -0.61 -12.70 6.57
CA HIS A 4 0.43 -13.69 6.21
C HIS A 4 1.51 -13.17 5.24
N ARG A 5 1.25 -12.06 4.53
CA ARG A 5 2.18 -11.47 3.56
C ARG A 5 2.87 -10.22 4.07
N LEU A 6 2.43 -9.65 5.20
CA LEU A 6 3.01 -8.42 5.75
C LEU A 6 4.52 -8.53 5.96
N ALA A 7 5.00 -9.68 6.45
CA ALA A 7 6.42 -9.94 6.67
C ALA A 7 7.26 -9.88 5.39
N HIS A 8 6.65 -10.08 4.22
CA HIS A 8 7.31 -10.15 2.91
C HIS A 8 7.32 -8.80 2.17
N LEU A 9 6.61 -7.79 2.68
CA LEU A 9 6.45 -6.51 1.99
C LEU A 9 7.71 -5.63 1.98
N ASN A 10 8.75 -5.97 2.72
CA ASN A 10 9.93 -5.10 2.86
C ASN A 10 10.52 -4.69 1.50
N GLN A 11 10.73 -5.65 0.60
CA GLN A 11 11.30 -5.38 -0.72
C GLN A 11 10.32 -4.65 -1.64
N VAL A 12 9.03 -4.99 -1.56
CA VAL A 12 7.97 -4.31 -2.32
C VAL A 12 7.89 -2.83 -1.93
N LEU A 13 7.74 -2.55 -0.64
CA LEU A 13 7.68 -1.18 -0.12
C LEU A 13 8.94 -0.38 -0.46
N ARG A 14 10.13 -0.99 -0.35
CA ARG A 14 11.37 -0.34 -0.81
C ARG A 14 11.32 -0.02 -2.29
N SER A 15 10.86 -0.93 -3.15
CA SER A 15 10.76 -0.67 -4.58
C SER A 15 9.82 0.50 -4.92
N LEU A 16 8.74 0.67 -4.15
CA LEU A 16 7.78 1.76 -4.32
C LEU A 16 8.32 3.12 -3.83
N VAL A 17 9.13 3.13 -2.78
CA VAL A 17 9.74 4.37 -2.28
C VAL A 17 10.89 4.86 -3.18
N HIS A 18 11.62 3.95 -3.83
CA HIS A 18 12.79 4.29 -4.66
C HIS A 18 12.43 4.48 -6.15
N GLN A 19 11.28 5.08 -6.43
CA GLN A 19 10.86 5.42 -7.80
C GLN A 19 11.59 6.69 -8.27
N THR A 20 11.85 6.79 -9.58
CA THR A 20 12.48 7.98 -10.18
C THR A 20 11.60 9.21 -10.05
N HIS A 21 10.31 9.03 -10.29
CA HIS A 21 9.28 9.96 -9.85
C HIS A 21 8.79 9.51 -8.47
N ALA A 22 9.18 10.24 -7.42
CA ALA A 22 8.79 9.91 -6.05
C ALA A 22 7.25 9.98 -5.90
N PRO A 23 6.61 9.00 -5.23
CA PRO A 23 5.23 9.13 -4.82
C PRO A 23 5.11 10.08 -3.63
N ASP A 24 4.02 10.85 -3.57
CA ASP A 24 3.72 11.69 -2.39
C ASP A 24 3.48 10.84 -1.14
N ALA A 25 2.87 9.65 -1.32
CA ALA A 25 2.63 8.69 -0.27
C ALA A 25 2.48 7.26 -0.81
N VAL A 26 2.90 6.28 -0.01
CA VAL A 26 2.62 4.85 -0.21
C VAL A 26 1.66 4.40 0.87
N ARG A 27 0.41 4.11 0.49
CA ARG A 27 -0.66 3.75 1.44
C ARG A 27 -0.88 2.23 1.49
N LEU A 28 -0.42 1.61 2.57
CA LEU A 28 -0.73 0.22 2.86
C LEU A 28 -2.12 0.13 3.47
N THR A 29 -3.07 -0.29 2.64
CA THR A 29 -4.48 -0.25 2.96
C THR A 29 -4.97 -1.62 3.45
N LEU A 30 -5.42 -1.66 4.70
CA LEU A 30 -5.72 -2.90 5.43
C LEU A 30 -7.07 -2.79 6.14
N PRO A 31 -7.93 -3.82 6.13
CA PRO A 31 -9.02 -3.87 7.08
C PRO A 31 -8.48 -4.00 8.52
N LEU A 32 -9.34 -3.76 9.51
CA LEU A 32 -9.00 -4.00 10.92
C LEU A 32 -8.70 -5.48 11.17
N VAL A 33 -9.53 -6.36 10.61
CA VAL A 33 -9.42 -7.82 10.71
C VAL A 33 -9.51 -8.43 9.32
N PHE A 34 -8.69 -9.45 9.05
CA PHE A 34 -8.76 -10.17 7.79
C PHE A 34 -9.91 -11.18 7.81
N HIS A 35 -10.93 -10.99 6.96
CA HIS A 35 -12.21 -11.70 7.10
C HIS A 35 -12.12 -13.20 6.79
N ARG A 36 -11.07 -13.66 6.09
CA ARG A 36 -10.97 -15.07 5.68
C ARG A 36 -10.74 -16.00 6.88
N ASP A 37 -9.91 -15.59 7.83
CA ASP A 37 -9.48 -16.40 8.97
C ASP A 37 -9.51 -15.63 10.30
N TRP A 38 -10.05 -14.41 10.29
CA TRP A 38 -10.14 -13.52 11.45
C TRP A 38 -8.79 -13.12 12.05
N ALA A 39 -7.71 -13.20 11.26
CA ALA A 39 -6.38 -12.81 11.70
C ALA A 39 -6.24 -11.28 11.81
N TRP A 40 -5.51 -10.86 12.85
CA TRP A 40 -5.06 -9.49 13.03
C TRP A 40 -3.79 -9.22 12.21
N TYR A 41 -3.56 -7.96 11.90
CA TYR A 41 -2.36 -7.51 11.19
C TYR A 41 -1.25 -7.16 12.18
N GLU A 42 -0.29 -8.06 12.33
CA GLU A 42 0.94 -7.81 13.09
C GLU A 42 2.03 -7.23 12.18
N PHE A 43 2.52 -6.04 12.54
CA PHE A 43 3.54 -5.37 11.75
C PHE A 43 4.94 -5.81 12.16
N PRO A 44 5.79 -6.19 11.20
CA PRO A 44 7.20 -6.44 11.48
C PRO A 44 7.89 -5.18 12.02
N TRP A 45 8.87 -5.37 12.90
CA TRP A 45 9.67 -4.28 13.50
C TRP A 45 10.28 -3.33 12.47
N TRP A 46 10.63 -3.85 11.29
CA TRP A 46 11.26 -3.07 10.23
C TRP A 46 10.32 -2.06 9.59
N TYR A 47 8.99 -2.19 9.75
CA TYR A 47 8.01 -1.34 9.11
C TYR A 47 8.23 0.15 9.45
N LEU A 48 8.50 0.44 10.72
CA LEU A 48 8.75 1.80 11.21
C LEU A 48 10.06 2.41 10.72
N LEU A 49 10.94 1.60 10.12
CA LEU A 49 12.25 2.02 9.64
C LEU A 49 12.27 2.32 8.14
N ILE A 50 11.24 1.90 7.40
CA ILE A 50 11.18 2.16 5.96
C ILE A 50 10.52 3.51 5.73
N ALA A 51 11.32 4.48 5.25
CA ALA A 51 10.86 5.76 4.72
C ALA A 51 9.77 6.43 5.59
N PRO A 52 10.11 6.76 6.85
CA PRO A 52 9.17 7.39 7.76
C PRO A 52 8.65 8.69 7.15
N GLY A 53 7.32 8.81 7.05
CA GLY A 53 6.65 9.97 6.43
C GLY A 53 6.23 9.78 4.97
N ILE A 54 6.65 8.70 4.29
CA ILE A 54 6.14 8.33 2.96
C ILE A 54 5.19 7.14 3.06
N ILE A 55 5.49 6.15 3.91
CA ILE A 55 4.66 4.95 4.05
C ILE A 55 3.63 5.16 5.17
N HIS A 56 2.35 4.97 4.84
CA HIS A 56 1.23 5.14 5.76
C HIS A 56 0.34 3.89 5.79
N ILE A 57 -0.23 3.59 6.96
CA ILE A 57 -1.24 2.54 7.11
C ILE A 57 -2.61 3.19 7.08
N ASN A 58 -3.45 2.78 6.14
CA ASN A 58 -4.86 3.16 6.13
C ASN A 58 -5.69 1.97 6.62
N ARG A 59 -6.42 2.17 7.73
CA ARG A 59 -7.27 1.13 8.31
C ARG A 59 -8.70 1.27 7.79
N CYS A 60 -9.14 0.31 7.00
CA CYS A 60 -10.52 0.23 6.56
C CYS A 60 -11.40 -0.37 7.65
N GLU A 61 -12.58 0.22 7.86
CA GLU A 61 -13.61 -0.35 8.73
C GLU A 61 -14.11 -1.70 8.21
N GLN A 62 -14.14 -1.89 6.89
CA GLN A 62 -14.67 -3.09 6.24
C GLN A 62 -13.63 -3.80 5.35
N ASP A 63 -13.66 -5.14 5.34
CA ASP A 63 -12.89 -5.95 4.40
C ASP A 63 -13.67 -6.17 3.10
N TYR A 64 -13.37 -5.36 2.08
CA TYR A 64 -13.86 -5.51 0.71
C TYR A 64 -13.05 -6.53 -0.12
N ARG A 65 -12.28 -7.40 0.54
CA ARG A 65 -11.45 -8.44 -0.08
C ARG A 65 -10.43 -7.85 -1.06
N ALA A 66 -10.44 -8.29 -2.33
CA ALA A 66 -9.53 -7.78 -3.35
C ALA A 66 -9.72 -6.28 -3.61
N ALA A 67 -10.92 -5.75 -3.39
CA ALA A 67 -11.22 -4.34 -3.58
C ALA A 67 -10.83 -3.45 -2.37
N THR A 68 -10.41 -4.03 -1.24
CA THR A 68 -10.10 -3.28 -0.01
C THR A 68 -9.07 -2.19 -0.25
N GLY A 69 -8.04 -2.46 -1.06
CA GLY A 69 -7.01 -1.47 -1.38
C GLY A 69 -7.60 -0.19 -1.98
N LEU A 70 -8.40 -0.33 -3.04
CA LEU A 70 -8.98 0.81 -3.74
C LEU A 70 -10.14 1.46 -2.97
N LEU A 71 -11.10 0.68 -2.49
CA LEU A 71 -12.30 1.24 -1.85
C LEU A 71 -11.99 1.93 -0.52
N CYS A 72 -10.97 1.46 0.19
CA CYS A 72 -10.55 2.14 1.41
C CYS A 72 -9.70 3.38 1.12
N VAL A 73 -8.80 3.37 0.13
CA VAL A 73 -7.99 4.58 -0.13
C VAL A 73 -8.87 5.75 -0.59
N LEU A 74 -9.93 5.47 -1.35
CA LEU A 74 -10.91 6.49 -1.77
C LEU A 74 -11.68 7.14 -0.61
N GLN A 75 -11.71 6.52 0.58
CA GLN A 75 -12.29 7.14 1.77
C GLN A 75 -11.35 8.20 2.39
N TYR A 76 -10.05 8.13 2.07
CA TYR A 76 -9.01 9.03 2.58
C TYR A 76 -8.51 10.04 1.55
N GLU A 77 -8.68 9.77 0.25
CA GLU A 77 -8.30 10.65 -0.86
C GLU A 77 -9.56 11.20 -1.56
N PRO A 78 -10.21 12.25 -1.00
CA PRO A 78 -11.42 12.82 -1.58
C PRO A 78 -11.13 13.72 -2.80
N ASP A 79 -9.87 14.10 -3.01
CA ASP A 79 -9.48 14.98 -4.10
C ASP A 79 -9.50 14.21 -5.44
N PRO A 80 -10.38 14.59 -6.39
CA PRO A 80 -10.50 13.91 -7.67
C PRO A 80 -9.28 14.08 -8.58
N ASP A 81 -8.42 15.06 -8.33
CA ASP A 81 -7.20 15.30 -9.11
C ASP A 81 -6.01 14.44 -8.61
N THR A 82 -6.21 13.68 -7.52
CA THR A 82 -5.19 12.76 -6.99
C THR A 82 -5.09 11.50 -7.85
N TYR A 83 -3.91 11.24 -8.40
CA TYR A 83 -3.62 10.00 -9.09
C TYR A 83 -3.41 8.85 -8.10
N ILE A 84 -4.25 7.82 -8.18
CA ILE A 84 -4.13 6.61 -7.37
C ILE A 84 -3.60 5.46 -8.24
N VAL A 85 -2.39 5.00 -7.94
CA VAL A 85 -1.79 3.82 -8.57
C VAL A 85 -1.95 2.61 -7.65
N LEU A 86 -2.80 1.66 -8.04
CA LEU A 86 -2.95 0.39 -7.32
C LEU A 86 -1.85 -0.60 -7.76
N VAL A 87 -1.17 -1.20 -6.79
CA VAL A 87 -0.09 -2.15 -7.01
C VAL A 87 -0.30 -3.42 -6.18
N ASP A 88 0.24 -4.52 -6.69
CA ASP A 88 0.28 -5.80 -6.01
C ASP A 88 1.35 -5.81 -4.91
N ASP A 89 1.14 -6.69 -3.94
CA ASP A 89 1.94 -6.75 -2.72
C ASP A 89 3.00 -7.87 -2.73
N ASP A 90 3.24 -8.48 -3.90
CA ASP A 90 4.16 -9.58 -4.13
C ASP A 90 5.12 -9.36 -5.32
N ILE A 91 5.16 -8.13 -5.86
CA ILE A 91 6.02 -7.75 -6.99
C ILE A 91 7.02 -6.66 -6.57
N ILE A 92 8.27 -6.80 -7.00
CA ILE A 92 9.27 -5.73 -6.92
C ILE A 92 9.15 -4.89 -8.18
N TYR A 93 8.80 -3.61 -8.02
CA TYR A 93 8.52 -2.73 -9.15
C TYR A 93 9.78 -2.10 -9.72
N HIS A 94 9.80 -1.92 -11.05
CA HIS A 94 10.84 -1.17 -11.73
C HIS A 94 10.84 0.29 -11.23
N PRO A 95 11.99 0.97 -11.11
CA PRO A 95 12.08 2.36 -10.64
C PRO A 95 11.29 3.39 -11.48
N LEU A 96 10.90 3.02 -12.70
CA LEU A 96 10.16 3.90 -13.64
C LEU A 96 8.65 3.69 -13.60
N LEU A 97 8.10 2.89 -12.68
CA LEU A 97 6.66 2.57 -12.66
C LEU A 97 5.82 3.84 -12.56
N VAL A 98 6.08 4.69 -11.56
CA VAL A 98 5.26 5.89 -11.29
C VAL A 98 5.32 6.84 -12.48
N GLU A 99 6.53 7.14 -12.97
CA GLU A 99 6.75 7.98 -14.15
C GLU A 99 5.99 7.44 -15.38
N THR A 100 6.04 6.13 -15.60
CA THR A 100 5.35 5.48 -16.73
C THR A 100 3.83 5.52 -16.61
N MET A 101 3.29 5.61 -15.40
CA MET A 101 1.83 5.69 -15.18
C MET A 101 1.31 7.13 -15.30
N LEU A 102 2.11 8.13 -14.91
CA LEU A 102 1.73 9.56 -14.98
C LEU A 102 1.89 10.17 -16.37
N ASN A 103 2.83 9.67 -17.18
CA ASN A 103 3.11 10.19 -18.53
C ASN A 103 2.26 9.52 -19.63
N ARG A 104 1.07 8.99 -19.31
CA ARG A 104 0.18 8.34 -20.27
C ARG A 104 -0.90 9.26 -20.81
#